data_AF-A0A497F949-F1
#
_entry.id   AF-A0A497F949-F1
#
_cell.length_a   1.000
_cell.length_b   1.000
_cell.length_c   1.000
_cell.angle_alpha   90.00
_cell.angle_beta   90.00
_cell.angle_gamma   90.00
#
_symmetry.space_group_name_H-M   'P 1'
#
loop_
_entity.id
_entity.type
_entity.pdbx_description
1 polymer ?
#
loop_
_entity_poly.entity_id
_entity_poly.type
_entity_poly.pdbx_seq_one_letter_code
_entity_poly.pdbx_strand_id
1 'polypeptide(L)'
;MKSSTCLYRNYSDVVKLVLSSLQYLIKTARGSCVTVNCKKVAVLANVEPQPVLLTVIKDVLEKLREKGLVEKYITSSQVKYRVNKESPLWRVCKQARSVDEVYEFIKNYEKPKVEAYLAKDVLEEVEGEVARKS
;
A
#
# COMPACT_ATOMS: atom_id res chain seq x y z
N MET A 1 -15.49 -31.00 -5.12
CA MET A 1 -15.80 -30.14 -3.97
C MET A 1 -14.51 -29.51 -3.48
N LYS A 2 -14.34 -28.18 -3.57
CA LYS A 2 -13.14 -27.52 -3.01
C LYS A 2 -13.26 -27.61 -1.50
N SER A 3 -12.33 -28.33 -0.89
CA SER A 3 -12.20 -28.45 0.57
C SER A 3 -12.28 -27.06 1.20
N SER A 4 -13.05 -26.92 2.27
CA SER A 4 -13.13 -25.71 3.10
C SER A 4 -11.81 -25.51 3.84
N THR A 5 -10.74 -25.24 3.10
CA THR A 5 -9.46 -24.78 3.63
C THR A 5 -9.72 -23.40 4.23
N CYS A 6 -9.56 -23.29 5.55
CA CYS A 6 -9.67 -22.01 6.26
C CYS A 6 -8.70 -21.00 5.63
N LEU A 7 -9.27 -20.09 4.84
CA LEU A 7 -8.58 -19.21 3.89
C LEU A 7 -7.60 -18.24 4.58
N TYR A 8 -7.74 -18.08 5.89
CA TYR A 8 -6.94 -17.22 6.76
C TYR A 8 -5.99 -17.99 7.70
N ARG A 9 -5.76 -19.30 7.51
CA ARG A 9 -4.77 -20.04 8.33
C ARG A 9 -3.37 -19.44 8.19
N ASN A 10 -3.07 -18.92 7.01
CA ASN A 10 -1.79 -18.32 6.71
C ASN A 10 -1.97 -16.84 6.40
N TYR A 11 -1.36 -16.00 7.23
CA TYR A 11 -1.35 -14.56 7.06
C TYR A 11 -0.73 -14.14 5.73
N SER A 12 0.31 -14.83 5.25
CA SER A 12 0.96 -14.50 3.97
C SER A 12 0.00 -14.62 2.79
N ASP A 13 -0.92 -15.58 2.84
CA ASP A 13 -1.89 -15.80 1.77
C ASP A 13 -2.89 -14.65 1.72
N VAL A 14 -3.31 -14.14 2.88
CA VAL A 14 -4.16 -12.94 2.95
C VAL A 14 -3.39 -11.70 2.47
N VAL A 15 -2.10 -11.57 2.78
CA VAL A 15 -1.28 -10.48 2.23
C VAL A 15 -1.25 -10.56 0.71
N LYS A 16 -0.89 -11.72 0.14
CA LYS A 16 -0.85 -11.90 -1.33
C LYS A 16 -2.22 -11.66 -1.98
N LEU A 17 -3.31 -12.02 -1.32
CA LEU A 17 -4.68 -11.72 -1.76
C LEU A 17 -4.97 -10.21 -1.84
N VAL A 18 -4.56 -9.45 -0.81
CA VAL A 18 -4.70 -8.00 -0.82
C VAL A 18 -3.84 -7.39 -1.94
N LEU A 19 -2.61 -7.87 -2.09
CA LEU A 19 -1.67 -7.37 -3.10
C LEU A 19 -2.12 -7.68 -4.52
N SER A 20 -2.66 -8.88 -4.77
CA SER A 20 -3.20 -9.25 -6.08
C SER A 20 -4.37 -8.34 -6.46
N SER A 21 -5.26 -8.06 -5.50
CA SER A 21 -6.41 -7.17 -5.70
C SER A 21 -5.96 -5.73 -6.00
N LEU A 22 -4.97 -5.22 -5.26
CA LEU A 22 -4.39 -3.89 -5.51
C LEU A 22 -3.66 -3.83 -6.85
N GLN A 23 -2.86 -4.84 -7.17
CA GLN A 23 -2.11 -4.91 -8.43
C GLN A 23 -3.07 -4.95 -9.63
N TYR A 24 -4.16 -5.72 -9.54
CA TYR A 24 -5.20 -5.76 -10.55
C TYR A 24 -5.83 -4.37 -10.76
N LEU A 25 -6.23 -3.69 -9.67
CA LEU A 25 -6.81 -2.35 -9.75
C LEU A 25 -5.83 -1.35 -10.38
N ILE A 26 -4.57 -1.37 -9.95
CA ILE A 26 -3.54 -0.46 -10.46
C ILE A 26 -3.28 -0.73 -11.94
N LYS A 27 -3.12 -2.00 -12.36
CA LYS A 27 -2.88 -2.36 -13.76
C LYS A 27 -4.03 -1.93 -14.67
N THR A 28 -5.27 -2.16 -14.23
CA THR A 28 -6.48 -1.82 -15.01
C THR A 28 -6.89 -0.34 -14.94
N ALA A 29 -6.35 0.43 -14.00
CA ALA A 29 -6.63 1.85 -13.89
C ALA A 29 -6.09 2.63 -15.10
N ARG A 30 -7.00 3.40 -15.73
CA ARG A 30 -6.68 4.40 -16.75
C ARG A 30 -6.18 5.74 -16.17
N GLY A 31 -6.55 6.03 -14.92
CA GLY A 31 -6.14 7.24 -14.20
C GLY A 31 -4.86 7.05 -13.36
N SER A 32 -4.54 8.07 -12.57
CA SER A 32 -3.36 8.10 -11.68
C SER A 32 -3.64 7.67 -10.24
N CYS A 33 -4.85 7.20 -9.95
CA CYS A 33 -5.31 6.93 -8.59
C CYS A 33 -6.36 5.81 -8.57
N VAL A 34 -6.26 4.91 -7.58
CA VAL A 34 -7.27 3.91 -7.27
C VAL A 34 -7.71 4.01 -5.82
N THR A 35 -8.99 3.72 -5.58
CA THR A 35 -9.53 3.60 -4.23
C THR A 35 -10.21 2.24 -4.03
N VAL A 36 -10.06 1.69 -2.83
CA VAL A 36 -10.58 0.39 -2.45
C VAL A 36 -11.03 0.38 -0.99
N ASN A 37 -12.03 -0.44 -0.66
CA ASN A 37 -12.39 -0.76 0.72
C ASN A 37 -12.18 -2.27 0.97
N CYS A 38 -12.20 -2.71 2.22
CA CYS A 38 -11.92 -4.12 2.55
C CYS A 38 -12.88 -5.09 1.84
N LYS A 39 -14.16 -4.71 1.72
CA LYS A 39 -15.17 -5.53 1.03
C LYS A 39 -14.84 -5.71 -0.46
N LYS A 40 -14.43 -4.63 -1.13
CA LYS A 40 -14.04 -4.65 -2.55
C LYS A 40 -12.78 -5.49 -2.76
N VAL A 41 -11.81 -5.49 -1.82
CA VAL A 41 -10.66 -6.38 -1.88
C VAL A 41 -11.11 -7.85 -1.85
N ALA A 42 -11.95 -8.25 -0.89
CA ALA A 42 -12.44 -9.63 -0.81
C ALA A 42 -13.19 -10.06 -2.09
N VAL A 43 -14.05 -9.19 -2.63
CA VAL A 43 -14.80 -9.45 -3.87
C VAL A 43 -13.87 -9.60 -5.07
N LEU A 44 -12.86 -8.73 -5.22
CA LEU A 44 -11.88 -8.83 -6.31
C LEU A 44 -11.04 -10.11 -6.23
N ALA A 45 -10.79 -10.59 -5.02
CA ALA A 45 -10.13 -11.87 -4.78
C ALA A 45 -11.05 -13.09 -4.96
N ASN A 46 -12.33 -12.90 -5.30
CA ASN A 46 -13.33 -13.95 -5.42
C ASN A 46 -13.51 -14.75 -4.10
N VAL A 47 -13.52 -14.05 -2.97
CA VAL A 47 -13.72 -14.61 -1.63
C VAL A 47 -14.90 -13.94 -0.93
N GLU A 48 -15.68 -14.74 -0.20
CA GLU A 48 -16.80 -14.25 0.61
C GLU A 48 -16.32 -13.26 1.68
N PRO A 49 -16.88 -12.03 1.75
CA PRO A 49 -16.46 -11.00 2.70
C PRO A 49 -16.95 -11.30 4.14
N GLN A 50 -16.30 -12.26 4.80
CA GLN A 50 -16.56 -12.59 6.20
C GLN A 50 -15.93 -11.56 7.17
N PRO A 51 -16.55 -11.24 8.32
CA PRO A 51 -16.03 -10.23 9.26
C PRO A 51 -14.58 -10.45 9.70
N VAL A 52 -14.19 -11.70 9.94
CA VAL A 52 -12.82 -12.07 10.31
C VAL A 52 -11.86 -11.73 9.17
N LEU A 53 -12.18 -12.12 7.94
CA LEU A 53 -11.36 -11.82 6.75
C LEU A 53 -11.22 -10.32 6.52
N LEU A 54 -12.31 -9.56 6.62
CA LEU A 54 -12.29 -8.10 6.45
C LEU A 54 -11.41 -7.42 7.50
N THR A 55 -11.34 -7.98 8.72
CA THR A 55 -10.46 -7.51 9.79
C THR A 55 -8.99 -7.74 9.44
N VAL A 56 -8.63 -8.92 8.93
CA VAL A 56 -7.26 -9.23 8.50
C VAL A 56 -6.86 -8.40 7.28
N ILE A 57 -7.75 -8.24 6.30
CA ILE A 57 -7.53 -7.34 5.15
C ILE A 57 -7.26 -5.91 5.62
N LYS A 58 -8.03 -5.43 6.60
CA LYS A 58 -7.83 -4.10 7.19
C LYS A 58 -6.45 -3.98 7.83
N ASP A 59 -6.01 -4.96 8.62
CA ASP A 59 -4.67 -5.00 9.21
C ASP A 59 -3.57 -4.90 8.15
N VAL A 60 -3.68 -5.66 7.06
CA VAL A 60 -2.71 -5.58 5.94
C VAL A 60 -2.69 -4.18 5.32
N LEU A 61 -3.85 -3.59 5.06
CA LEU A 61 -3.94 -2.25 4.47
C LEU A 61 -3.40 -1.15 5.41
N GLU A 62 -3.61 -1.27 6.71
CA GLU A 62 -3.03 -0.36 7.70
C GLU A 62 -1.50 -0.50 7.78
N LYS A 63 -0.95 -1.71 7.71
CA LYS A 63 0.51 -1.92 7.63
C LYS A 63 1.12 -1.30 6.36
N LEU A 64 0.43 -1.42 5.22
CA LEU A 64 0.85 -0.73 4.00
C LEU A 64 0.77 0.80 4.15
N ARG A 65 -0.23 1.30 4.89
CA ARG A 65 -0.37 2.72 5.21
C ARG A 65 0.76 3.24 6.09
N GLU A 66 1.14 2.49 7.11
CA GLU A 66 2.25 2.84 8.00
C GLU A 66 3.56 2.98 7.21
N LYS A 67 3.79 2.07 6.24
CA LYS A 67 4.89 2.13 5.28
C LYS A 67 4.78 3.28 4.27
N GLY A 68 3.66 4.01 4.20
CA GLY A 68 3.44 5.09 3.23
C GLY A 68 3.19 4.59 1.79
N LEU A 69 2.85 3.30 1.63
CA LEU A 69 2.55 2.71 0.33
C LEU A 69 1.08 2.90 -0.07
N VAL A 70 0.21 3.09 0.92
CA VAL A 70 -1.23 3.28 0.79
C VAL A 70 -1.63 4.46 1.68
N GLU A 71 -2.63 5.22 1.28
CA GLU A 71 -3.17 6.32 2.08
C GLU A 71 -4.57 5.98 2.56
N LYS A 72 -4.93 6.44 3.75
CA LYS A 72 -6.29 6.34 4.25
C LYS A 72 -7.11 7.50 3.71
N TYR A 73 -8.23 7.19 3.09
CA TYR A 73 -9.16 8.15 2.52
C TYR A 73 -10.52 7.95 3.18
N ILE A 74 -10.88 8.84 4.10
CA ILE A 74 -12.16 8.78 4.81
C ILE A 74 -13.18 9.56 3.98
N THR A 75 -14.25 8.90 3.57
CA THR A 75 -15.46 9.58 3.07
C THR A 75 -16.44 9.77 4.21
N SER A 76 -17.48 10.59 4.01
CA SER A 76 -18.53 10.87 5.02
C SER A 76 -19.18 9.62 5.64
N SER A 77 -19.08 8.45 4.99
CA SER A 77 -19.74 7.22 5.46
C SER A 77 -18.83 5.99 5.51
N GLN A 78 -17.62 6.03 4.93
CA GLN A 78 -16.80 4.82 4.77
C GLN A 78 -15.30 5.11 4.76
N VAL A 79 -14.53 4.21 5.37
CA VAL A 79 -13.07 4.20 5.24
C VAL A 79 -12.70 3.53 3.92
N LYS A 80 -11.92 4.23 3.09
CA LYS A 80 -11.29 3.72 1.88
C LYS A 80 -9.78 3.85 2.01
N TYR A 81 -9.09 3.10 1.16
CA TYR A 81 -7.66 3.14 0.99
C TYR A 81 -7.37 3.59 -0.43
N ARG A 82 -6.40 4.49 -0.58
CA ARG A 82 -6.02 5.14 -1.82
C ARG A 82 -4.58 4.75 -2.17
N VAL A 83 -4.35 4.42 -3.43
CA VAL A 83 -3.00 4.29 -4.00
C VAL A 83 -2.95 5.18 -5.24
N ASN A 84 -2.01 6.11 -5.26
CA ASN A 84 -1.79 7.06 -6.34
C ASN A 84 -0.47 6.76 -7.06
N LYS A 85 -0.23 7.42 -8.20
CA LYS A 85 0.97 7.23 -9.03
C LYS A 85 2.28 7.59 -8.31
N GLU A 86 2.20 8.43 -7.29
CA GLU A 86 3.32 8.87 -6.46
C GLU A 86 3.78 7.79 -5.49
N SER A 87 2.89 6.85 -5.12
CA SER A 87 3.25 5.73 -4.25
C SER A 87 4.27 4.79 -4.93
N PRO A 88 5.34 4.37 -4.23
CA PRO A 88 6.24 3.33 -4.72
C PRO A 88 5.51 2.03 -5.08
N LEU A 89 4.44 1.71 -4.34
CA LEU A 89 3.59 0.54 -4.61
C LEU A 89 2.95 0.62 -6.01
N TRP A 90 2.57 1.80 -6.48
CA TRP A 90 1.98 1.97 -7.80
C TRP A 90 2.95 1.57 -8.91
N ARG A 91 4.17 2.09 -8.83
CA ARG A 91 5.24 1.79 -9.81
C ARG A 91 5.53 0.29 -9.86
N VAL A 92 5.72 -0.33 -8.70
CA VAL A 92 6.00 -1.76 -8.59
C VAL A 92 4.85 -2.58 -9.13
N CYS A 93 3.60 -2.27 -8.77
CA CYS A 93 2.43 -2.98 -9.27
C CYS A 93 2.27 -2.90 -10.81
N LYS A 94 2.62 -1.76 -11.43
CA LYS A 94 2.59 -1.61 -12.90
C LYS A 94 3.66 -2.46 -13.60
N GLN A 95 4.83 -2.62 -12.99
CA GLN A 95 5.99 -3.29 -13.60
C GLN A 95 6.05 -4.79 -13.30
N ALA A 96 5.65 -5.19 -12.09
CA ALA A 96 5.76 -6.56 -11.61
C ALA A 96 4.93 -7.52 -12.47
N ARG A 97 5.50 -8.68 -12.80
CA ARG A 97 4.82 -9.71 -13.60
C ARG A 97 3.93 -10.57 -12.72
N SER A 98 4.40 -10.86 -11.51
CA SER A 98 3.72 -11.66 -10.50
C SER A 98 3.35 -10.85 -9.25
N VAL A 99 2.50 -11.44 -8.40
CA VAL A 99 2.18 -10.87 -7.07
C VAL A 99 3.34 -11.13 -6.10
N ASP A 100 4.08 -12.21 -6.28
CA ASP A 100 5.23 -12.55 -5.45
C ASP A 100 6.34 -11.49 -5.54
N GLU A 101 6.59 -10.92 -6.72
CA GLU A 101 7.50 -9.77 -6.87
C GLU A 101 7.05 -8.56 -6.04
N VAL A 102 5.73 -8.27 -6.02
CA VAL A 102 5.18 -7.18 -5.20
C VAL A 102 5.31 -7.50 -3.71
N TYR A 103 5.11 -8.75 -3.33
CA TYR A 103 5.25 -9.22 -1.95
C TYR A 103 6.69 -9.09 -1.46
N GLU A 104 7.67 -9.53 -2.24
CA GLU A 104 9.09 -9.40 -1.92
C GLU A 104 9.52 -7.92 -1.85
N PHE A 105 9.01 -7.06 -2.74
CA PHE A 105 9.21 -5.62 -2.62
C PHE A 105 8.73 -5.10 -1.27
N ILE A 106 7.50 -5.42 -0.86
CA ILE A 106 6.92 -4.92 0.40
C ILE A 106 7.68 -5.45 1.62
N LYS A 107 8.15 -6.71 1.57
CA LYS A 107 8.92 -7.31 2.65
C LYS A 107 10.23 -6.56 2.89
N ASN A 108 10.91 -6.17 1.82
CA ASN A 108 12.19 -5.46 1.86
C ASN A 108 12.04 -3.93 1.86
N TYR A 109 10.81 -3.41 1.71
CA TYR A 109 10.56 -1.98 1.69
C TYR A 109 10.66 -1.37 3.08
N GLU A 110 11.63 -0.47 3.23
CA GLU A 110 11.77 0.45 4.33
C GLU A 110 11.21 1.81 3.93
N LYS A 111 10.38 2.40 4.80
CA LYS A 111 9.84 3.72 4.55
C LYS A 111 10.98 4.74 4.59
N PRO A 112 11.20 5.55 3.53
CA PRO A 112 12.22 6.57 3.55
C PRO A 112 11.93 7.55 4.69
N LYS A 113 12.92 7.81 5.54
CA LYS A 113 12.87 8.82 6.61
C LYS A 113 12.90 10.20 5.94
N VAL A 114 11.74 10.73 5.57
CA VAL A 114 11.61 12.05 4.91
C VAL A 114 12.21 13.17 5.77
N GLU A 115 12.24 13.00 7.09
CA GLU A 115 12.87 13.93 8.06
C GLU A 115 14.38 14.13 7.84
N ALA A 116 15.09 13.18 7.22
CA ALA A 116 16.53 13.29 6.99
C ALA A 116 16.92 14.19 5.79
N TYR A 117 15.99 14.43 4.85
CA TYR A 117 16.25 15.23 3.65
C TYR A 117 15.90 16.70 3.88
N LEU A 118 14.72 16.98 4.46
CA LEU A 118 14.31 18.35 4.82
C LEU A 118 15.26 19.00 5.84
N ALA A 119 15.84 18.23 6.77
CA ALA A 119 16.81 18.77 7.73
C ALA A 119 18.16 19.11 7.07
N LYS A 120 18.57 18.40 6.02
CA LYS A 120 19.85 18.66 5.33
C LYS A 120 19.76 19.88 4.43
N ASP A 121 18.68 20.01 3.66
CA ASP A 121 18.50 21.14 2.74
C ASP A 121 18.36 22.46 3.51
N VAL A 122 17.70 22.44 4.67
CA VAL A 122 17.60 23.62 5.56
C VAL A 122 18.94 23.95 6.23
N LEU A 123 19.76 22.96 6.59
CA LEU A 123 21.08 23.21 7.18
C LEU A 123 22.08 23.74 6.14
N GLU A 124 22.07 23.22 4.91
CA GLU A 124 22.93 23.72 3.82
C GLU A 124 22.57 25.17 3.42
N GLU A 125 21.28 25.54 3.42
CA GLU A 125 20.85 26.93 3.21
C GLU A 125 21.33 27.87 4.32
N VAL A 126 21.21 27.45 5.59
CA VAL A 126 21.63 28.28 6.74
C VAL A 126 23.15 28.44 6.80
N GLU A 127 23.93 27.38 6.55
CA GLU A 127 25.40 27.46 6.51
C GLU A 127 25.90 28.33 5.34
N GLY A 128 25.26 28.22 4.17
CA GLY A 128 25.57 29.05 3.00
C GLY A 128 25.26 30.53 3.21
N GLU A 129 24.27 30.87 4.04
CA GLU A 129 23.89 32.25 4.34
C GLU A 129 24.78 32.90 5.42
N VAL A 130 25.25 32.12 6.40
CA VAL A 130 26.21 32.57 7.42
C VAL A 130 27.59 32.84 6.82
N ALA A 131 28.03 32.02 5.86
CA ALA A 131 29.30 32.20 5.15
C ALA A 131 29.35 33.44 4.24
N ARG A 132 28.20 33.98 3.80
CA ARG A 132 28.14 35.22 2.98
C ARG A 132 28.07 36.50 3.82
N LYS A 133 27.81 36.40 5.12
CA LYS A 133 27.66 37.53 6.05
C LYS A 133 28.91 37.76 6.93
N SER A 134 29.95 36.95 6.77
CA SER A 134 31.27 37.11 7.40
C SER A 134 32.28 37.65 6.39
#